data_AF-A0A7X5V3V1-F1
#
_entry.id   AF-A0A7X5V3V1-F1
#
_cell.length_a   1.000
_cell.length_b   1.000
_cell.length_c   1.000
_cell.angle_alpha   90.00
_cell.angle_beta   90.00
_cell.angle_gamma   90.00
#
_symmetry.space_group_name_H-M   'P 1'
#
loop_
_entity.id
_entity.type
_entity.pdbx_description
1 polymer ?
#
loop_
_entity_poly.entity_id
_entity_poly.type
_entity_poly.pdbx_seq_one_letter_code
_entity_poly.pdbx_strand_id
1 'polypeptide(L)'
;MNDGITYDLMLLLDRFVSGRDTSLAAASRLEVLLAEAYPDDEVVQDRAGDLAQYRPGGGEFLFDETEMRSRLGRLRDYLAG
;
A
#
# COMPACT_ATOMS: atom_id res chain seq x y z
N MET A 1 2.67 4.16 -18.45
CA MET A 1 1.92 3.47 -17.38
C MET A 1 0.65 2.91 -18.03
N ASN A 2 0.31 1.64 -17.85
CA ASN A 2 -0.93 1.06 -18.38
C ASN A 2 -2.10 1.57 -17.52
N ASP A 3 -3.08 2.26 -18.10
CA ASP A 3 -4.24 2.83 -17.38
C ASP A 3 -4.95 1.83 -16.45
N GLY A 4 -4.98 0.54 -16.81
CA GLY A 4 -5.55 -0.52 -15.98
C GLY A 4 -4.80 -0.75 -14.66
N ILE A 5 -3.46 -0.68 -14.67
CA ILE A 5 -2.63 -0.91 -13.47
C ILE A 5 -2.86 0.22 -12.45
N THR A 6 -2.95 1.46 -12.92
CA THR A 6 -3.18 2.63 -12.07
C THR A 6 -4.56 2.59 -11.43
N TYR A 7 -5.59 2.20 -12.19
CA TYR A 7 -6.95 2.05 -11.65
C TYR A 7 -7.04 0.98 -10.56
N ASP A 8 -6.50 -0.22 -10.82
CA ASP A 8 -6.46 -1.30 -9.84
C ASP A 8 -5.70 -0.89 -8.57
N LEU A 9 -4.56 -0.22 -8.73
CA LEU A 9 -3.77 0.29 -7.61
C LEU A 9 -4.58 1.26 -6.74
N MET A 10 -5.22 2.27 -7.34
CA MET A 10 -5.99 3.27 -6.59
C MET A 10 -7.21 2.65 -5.89
N LEU A 11 -7.88 1.70 -6.53
CA LEU A 11 -9.02 1.00 -5.94
C LEU A 11 -8.59 0.16 -4.72
N LEU A 12 -7.50 -0.61 -4.84
CA LEU A 12 -6.96 -1.38 -3.72
C LEU A 12 -6.48 -0.46 -2.59
N LEU A 13 -5.79 0.63 -2.93
CA LEU A 13 -5.26 1.57 -1.96
C LEU A 13 -6.40 2.20 -1.14
N ASP A 14 -7.47 2.64 -1.80
CA ASP A 14 -8.63 3.20 -1.12
C ASP A 14 -9.35 2.17 -0.22
N ARG A 15 -9.50 0.92 -0.69
CA ARG A 15 -10.07 -0.17 0.12
C ARG A 15 -9.24 -0.48 1.36
N PHE A 16 -7.92 -0.47 1.25
CA PHE A 16 -7.03 -0.72 2.38
C PHE A 16 -7.11 0.44 3.38
N VAL A 17 -6.92 1.68 2.92
CA VAL A 17 -6.94 2.89 3.77
C VAL A 17 -8.28 3.05 4.50
N SER A 18 -9.40 2.79 3.81
CA SER A 18 -10.73 2.82 4.43
C SER A 18 -10.99 1.69 5.44
N GLY A 19 -10.13 0.66 5.49
CA GLY A 19 -10.30 -0.50 6.35
C GLY A 19 -11.29 -1.55 5.79
N ARG A 20 -11.76 -1.38 4.55
CA ARG A 20 -12.66 -2.35 3.89
C ARG A 20 -11.94 -3.66 3.56
N ASP A 21 -10.64 -3.60 3.29
CA ASP A 21 -9.83 -4.77 2.98
C ASP A 21 -8.38 -4.55 3.41
N THR A 22 -8.06 -4.96 4.65
CA THR A 22 -6.71 -4.95 5.21
C THR A 22 -6.11 -6.36 5.22
N SER A 23 -6.56 -7.24 4.33
CA SER A 23 -6.02 -8.60 4.29
C SER A 23 -4.54 -8.60 3.89
N LEU A 24 -3.80 -9.64 4.30
CA LEU A 24 -2.43 -9.84 3.84
C LEU A 24 -2.36 -9.95 2.31
N ALA A 25 -3.38 -10.55 1.68
CA ALA A 25 -3.49 -10.61 0.22
C ALA A 25 -3.60 -9.22 -0.42
N ALA A 26 -4.40 -8.31 0.14
CA ALA A 26 -4.49 -6.93 -0.32
C ALA A 26 -3.16 -6.19 -0.16
N ALA A 27 -2.46 -6.40 0.97
CA ALA A 27 -1.14 -5.80 1.21
C ALA A 27 -0.09 -6.27 0.19
N SER A 28 0.04 -7.58 -0.03
CA SER A 28 0.99 -8.13 -1.01
C SER A 28 0.66 -7.69 -2.44
N ARG A 29 -0.63 -7.54 -2.78
CA ARG A 29 -1.04 -7.03 -4.09
C ARG A 29 -0.62 -5.56 -4.26
N LEU A 30 -0.82 -4.73 -3.24
CA LEU A 30 -0.40 -3.34 -3.24
C LEU A 30 1.11 -3.18 -3.36
N GLU A 31 1.88 -4.00 -2.64
CA GLU A 31 3.35 -4.00 -2.71
C GLU A 31 3.84 -4.13 -4.15
N VAL A 32 3.36 -5.17 -4.85
CA VAL A 32 3.74 -5.43 -6.24
C VAL A 32 3.30 -4.29 -7.16
N LEU A 33 2.05 -3.83 -7.05
CA LEU A 33 1.52 -2.78 -7.91
C LEU A 33 2.27 -1.45 -7.73
N LEU A 34 2.62 -1.09 -6.49
CA LEU A 34 3.43 0.10 -6.20
C LEU A 34 4.84 -0.03 -6.77
N ALA A 35 5.47 -1.20 -6.56
CA ALA A 35 6.82 -1.47 -7.05
C ALA A 35 6.91 -1.40 -8.58
N GLU A 36 5.91 -1.95 -9.28
CA GLU A 36 5.85 -1.96 -10.76
C GLU A 36 5.46 -0.60 -11.35
N ALA A 37 4.52 0.12 -10.72
CA ALA A 37 4.03 1.39 -11.27
C ALA A 37 5.01 2.56 -11.04
N TYR A 38 5.78 2.52 -9.96
CA TYR A 38 6.67 3.62 -9.55
C TYR A 38 8.07 3.13 -9.16
N PRO A 39 8.80 2.45 -10.07
CA PRO A 39 10.09 1.83 -9.74
C PRO A 39 11.16 2.83 -9.28
N ASP A 40 11.10 4.08 -9.77
CA ASP A 40 12.09 5.12 -9.50
C ASP A 40 11.65 6.13 -8.41
N ASP A 41 10.46 5.97 -7.83
CA ASP A 41 9.98 6.86 -6.77
C ASP A 41 10.32 6.27 -5.40
N GLU A 42 11.35 6.82 -4.76
CA GLU A 42 11.85 6.34 -3.46
C GLU A 42 10.77 6.37 -2.36
N VAL A 43 9.88 7.37 -2.38
CA VAL A 43 8.79 7.47 -1.39
C VAL A 43 7.84 6.30 -1.59
N VAL A 44 7.48 5.98 -2.83
CA VAL A 44 6.61 4.85 -3.15
C VAL A 44 7.27 3.51 -2.80
N GLN A 45 8.56 3.35 -3.13
CA GLN A 45 9.31 2.11 -2.85
C GLN A 45 9.44 1.84 -1.35
N ASP A 46 9.65 2.88 -0.54
CA ASP A 46 9.67 2.75 0.92
C ASP A 46 8.32 2.25 1.48
N ARG A 47 7.20 2.73 0.91
CA ARG A 47 5.86 2.22 1.28
C ARG A 47 5.63 0.78 0.83
N ALA A 48 6.16 0.38 -0.32
CA ALA A 48 6.13 -1.00 -0.76
C ALA A 48 6.92 -1.92 0.21
N GLY A 49 8.10 -1.48 0.66
CA GLY A 49 8.88 -2.18 1.68
C GLY A 49 8.15 -2.30 3.03
N ASP A 50 7.42 -1.26 3.43
CA ASP A 50 6.58 -1.32 4.62
C ASP A 50 5.45 -2.35 4.50
N LEU A 51 4.83 -2.49 3.33
CA LEU A 51 3.80 -3.51 3.07
C LEU A 51 4.33 -4.94 3.23
N ALA A 52 5.60 -5.20 2.90
CA ALA A 52 6.22 -6.51 3.13
C ALA A 52 6.31 -6.86 4.64
N GLN A 53 6.42 -5.83 5.49
CA GLN A 53 6.49 -5.92 6.95
C GLN A 53 5.11 -5.87 7.64
N TYR A 54 4.02 -5.78 6.87
CA TYR A 54 2.66 -5.76 7.42
C TYR A 54 2.16 -7.17 7.76
N ARG A 55 1.50 -7.32 8.91
CA ARG A 55 0.64 -8.48 9.20
C ARG A 55 -0.65 -8.02 9.88
N PRO A 56 -1.81 -8.63 9.57
CA PRO A 56 -3.04 -8.38 10.32
C PRO A 56 -2.84 -8.68 11.81
N GLY A 57 -3.23 -7.75 12.69
CA GLY A 57 -2.94 -7.80 14.13
C GLY A 57 -1.48 -7.52 14.52
N GLY A 58 -0.60 -7.25 13.55
CA GLY A 58 0.80 -6.88 13.76
C GLY A 58 1.70 -8.01 14.29
N GLY A 59 2.73 -7.60 15.02
CA GLY A 59 3.73 -8.45 15.68
C GLY A 59 4.77 -7.56 16.36
N GLU A 60 5.70 -8.13 17.13
CA GLU A 60 6.70 -7.34 17.88
C GLU A 60 7.51 -6.37 16.99
N PHE A 61 7.66 -6.71 15.70
CA PHE A 61 8.39 -5.92 14.71
C PHE A 61 7.60 -5.69 13.40
N LEU A 62 6.28 -5.93 13.41
CA LEU A 62 5.46 -5.91 12.20
C LEU A 62 4.36 -4.87 12.32
N PHE A 63 4.08 -4.16 11.23
CA PHE A 63 3.02 -3.16 11.20
C PHE A 63 1.65 -3.84 11.28
N ASP A 64 0.78 -3.27 12.12
CA ASP A 64 -0.64 -3.65 12.19
C ASP A 64 -1.50 -2.87 11.18
N GLU A 65 -2.82 -3.14 11.17
CA GLU A 65 -3.76 -2.46 10.27
C GLU A 65 -3.77 -0.95 10.45
N THR A 66 -3.66 -0.47 11.69
CA THR A 66 -3.79 0.95 12.02
C THR A 66 -2.57 1.71 11.53
N GLU A 67 -1.38 1.20 11.82
CA GLU A 67 -0.12 1.77 11.36
C GLU A 67 -0.04 1.77 9.83
N MET A 68 -0.36 0.64 9.20
CA MET A 68 -0.28 0.51 7.75
C MET A 68 -1.28 1.42 7.05
N ARG A 69 -2.52 1.51 7.55
CA ARG A 69 -3.52 2.43 7.01
C ARG A 69 -3.10 3.90 7.11
N SER A 70 -2.46 4.30 8.21
CA SER A 70 -1.94 5.67 8.32
C SER A 70 -0.85 5.95 7.30
N ARG A 71 0.06 5.00 7.08
CA ARG A 71 1.16 5.13 6.12
C ARG A 71 0.65 5.20 4.68
N LEU A 72 -0.27 4.30 4.31
CA LEU A 72 -0.88 4.28 2.99
C LEU A 72 -1.81 5.45 2.73
N GLY A 73 -2.43 6.02 3.78
CA GLY A 73 -3.19 7.26 3.67
C GLY A 73 -2.31 8.42 3.18
N ARG A 74 -1.13 8.59 3.77
CA ARG A 74 -0.16 9.61 3.34
C ARG A 74 0.34 9.36 1.92
N LEU A 75 0.57 8.09 1.56
CA LEU A 75 0.94 7.72 0.19
C LEU A 75 -0.16 8.09 -0.81
N ARG A 76 -1.42 7.82 -0.48
CA ARG A 76 -2.56 8.18 -1.34
C ARG A 76 -2.61 9.68 -1.59
N ASP A 77 -2.39 10.48 -0.55
CA ASP A 77 -2.35 11.94 -0.67
C ASP A 77 -1.14 12.42 -1.50
N TYR A 78 0.02 11.77 -1.33
CA TYR A 78 1.22 12.02 -2.14
C TYR A 78 0.99 11.75 -3.64
N LEU A 79 0.33 10.64 -3.98
CA LEU A 79 0.05 10.27 -5.38
C LEU A 79 -1.03 11.13 -6.05
N ALA A 80 -1.81 11.89 -5.26
CA ALA A 80 -2.86 12.77 -5.76
C ALA A 80 -2.38 14.22 -6.01
N GLY A 81 -1.18 14.57 -5.52
CA GLY A 81 -0.53 15.87 -5.73
C GLY A 81 0.35 15.89 -6.96
#